data_AF-A0A660XH44-F1
#
_entry.id   AF-A0A660XH44-F1
#
_cell.length_a   1.000
_cell.length_b   1.000
_cell.length_c   1.000
_cell.angle_alpha   90.00
_cell.angle_beta   90.00
_cell.angle_gamma   90.00
#
_symmetry.space_group_name_H-M   'P 1'
#
loop_
_entity.id
_entity.type
_entity.pdbx_description
1 polymer ?
#
loop_
_entity_poly.entity_id
_entity_poly.type
_entity_poly.pdbx_seq_one_letter_code
_entity_poly.pdbx_strand_id
1 'polypeptide(L)' 'MALDKQPTKKVFQPLEIIGIFWVVFGVIVLFATFFVKATPQVPRLHGIVTNIIAGLLLLAVGLACVIKGRANKRKKH' A
#
# COMPACT_ATOMS: atom_id res chain seq x y z
N MET A 1 -44.38 10.29 -7.47
CA MET A 1 -43.72 10.26 -6.15
C MET A 1 -42.36 9.59 -6.33
N ALA A 2 -41.33 10.18 -5.74
CA ALA A 2 -39.92 10.05 -6.08
C ALA A 2 -39.30 8.66 -5.87
N LEU A 3 -38.25 8.35 -6.63
CA LEU A 3 -36.96 7.85 -6.13
C LEU A 3 -35.92 7.93 -7.25
N ASP A 4 -35.50 9.16 -7.56
CA ASP A 4 -34.25 9.41 -8.27
C ASP A 4 -33.12 8.87 -7.40
N LYS A 5 -32.65 7.66 -7.73
CA LYS A 5 -31.42 7.10 -7.15
C LYS A 5 -30.27 7.95 -7.67
N GLN A 6 -30.01 9.05 -6.98
CA GLN A 6 -28.79 9.84 -7.13
C GLN A 6 -27.62 8.86 -7.23
N PRO A 7 -26.91 8.77 -8.36
CA PRO A 7 -25.71 7.96 -8.41
C PRO A 7 -24.76 8.64 -7.42
N THR A 8 -24.52 8.01 -6.29
CA THR A 8 -23.50 8.43 -5.32
C THR A 8 -22.25 8.72 -6.12
N LYS A 9 -21.97 10.02 -6.35
CA LYS A 9 -20.75 10.47 -7.02
C LYS A 9 -19.63 9.98 -6.12
N LYS A 10 -19.08 8.80 -6.44
CA LYS A 10 -17.84 8.31 -5.83
C LYS A 10 -16.78 9.28 -6.30
N VAL A 11 -16.58 10.34 -5.51
CA VAL A 11 -15.49 11.27 -5.69
C VAL A 11 -14.23 10.41 -5.67
N PHE A 12 -13.58 10.30 -6.82
CA PHE A 12 -12.38 9.51 -6.97
C PHE A 12 -11.37 10.01 -5.93
N GLN A 13 -10.80 9.10 -5.13
CA GLN A 13 -9.89 9.44 -4.04
C GLN A 13 -8.52 8.85 -4.33
N PRO A 14 -7.69 9.57 -5.10
CA PRO A 14 -6.39 9.08 -5.55
C PRO A 14 -5.51 8.64 -4.38
N LEU A 15 -5.56 9.37 -3.26
CA LEU A 15 -4.71 9.11 -2.09
C LEU A 15 -5.03 7.77 -1.41
N GLU A 16 -6.31 7.38 -1.37
CA GLU A 16 -6.74 6.11 -0.79
C GLU A 16 -6.36 4.95 -1.72
N ILE A 17 -6.53 5.12 -3.03
CA ILE A 17 -6.15 4.11 -4.04
C ILE A 17 -4.63 3.90 -4.05
N ILE A 18 -3.85 4.97 -4.05
CA ILE A 18 -2.38 4.92 -3.99
C ILE A 18 -1.93 4.27 -2.68
N GLY A 19 -2.56 4.63 -1.55
CA GLY A 19 -2.24 4.02 -0.27
C GLY A 19 -2.48 2.50 -0.27
N ILE A 20 -3.65 2.05 -0.75
CA ILE A 20 -3.96 0.62 -0.86
C ILE A 20 -2.97 -0.08 -1.79
N PHE A 21 -2.65 0.51 -2.94
CA PHE A 21 -1.66 -0.04 -3.87
C PHE A 21 -0.31 -0.23 -3.19
N TRP A 22 0.19 0.77 -2.46
CA TRP A 22 1.45 0.70 -1.72
C TRP A 22 1.46 -0.37 -0.64
N VAL A 23 0.35 -0.53 0.09
CA VAL A 23 0.22 -1.60 1.09
C VAL A 23 0.30 -2.97 0.43
N VAL A 24 -0.51 -3.21 -0.61
CA VAL A 24 -0.52 -4.50 -1.33
C VAL A 24 0.86 -4.79 -1.92
N PHE A 25 1.48 -3.81 -2.54
CA PHE A 25 2.81 -3.94 -3.11
C PHE A 25 3.88 -4.24 -2.04
N GLY A 26 3.82 -3.56 -0.89
CA GLY A 26 4.70 -3.84 0.25
C GLY A 26 4.55 -5.28 0.77
N VAL A 27 3.32 -5.80 0.86
CA VAL A 27 3.08 -7.21 1.23
C VAL A 27 3.70 -8.17 0.22
N ILE A 28 3.53 -7.90 -1.09
CA ILE A 28 4.11 -8.73 -2.15
C ILE A 28 5.64 -8.73 -2.06
N VAL A 29 6.27 -7.58 -1.85
CA VAL A 29 7.72 -7.45 -1.70
C VAL A 29 8.20 -8.24 -0.48
N LEU A 30 7.50 -8.14 0.66
CA LEU A 30 7.79 -8.95 1.84
C LEU A 30 7.67 -10.44 1.55
N PHE A 31 6.62 -10.87 0.84
CA PHE A 31 6.46 -12.26 0.43
C PHE A 31 7.60 -12.71 -0.50
N ALA A 32 8.00 -11.87 -1.44
CA ALA A 32 9.09 -12.15 -2.37
C ALA A 32 10.44 -12.33 -1.65
N THR A 33 10.66 -11.69 -0.49
CA THR A 33 11.89 -11.89 0.30
C THR A 33 12.10 -13.36 0.69
N PHE A 34 11.03 -14.11 0.97
CA PHE A 34 11.11 -15.54 1.30
C PHE A 34 11.48 -16.42 0.11
N PHE A 35 11.27 -15.95 -1.12
CA PHE A 35 11.58 -16.68 -2.35
C PHE A 35 12.95 -16.33 -2.95
N VAL A 36 13.71 -15.41 -2.34
CA VAL A 36 15.07 -15.07 -2.79
C VAL A 36 16.01 -16.26 -2.55
N LYS A 37 16.22 -17.07 -3.59
CA LYS A 37 17.23 -18.14 -3.60
C LYS A 37 18.64 -17.54 -3.66
N ALA A 38 19.64 -18.20 -3.06
CA ALA A 38 21.04 -17.77 -3.20
C ALA A 38 21.41 -17.71 -4.68
N THR A 39 21.72 -16.52 -5.16
CA THR A 39 22.57 -16.35 -6.34
C THR A 39 24.03 -16.32 -5.88
N PRO A 40 24.96 -16.92 -6.63
CA PRO A 40 26.37 -17.03 -6.22
C PRO A 40 27.11 -15.68 -6.15
N GLN A 41 26.51 -14.60 -6.63
CA GLN A 41 27.17 -13.29 -6.81
C GLN A 41 26.85 -12.28 -5.70
N VAL A 42 25.92 -12.57 -4.78
CA VAL A 42 25.59 -11.69 -3.64
C VAL A 42 25.28 -12.50 -2.37
N PRO A 43 25.85 -12.14 -1.21
CA PRO A 43 25.52 -12.80 0.06
C PRO A 43 24.02 -12.71 0.33
N ARG A 44 23.36 -13.86 0.59
CA ARG A 44 21.90 -13.93 0.85
C ARG A 44 21.42 -12.88 1.86
N LEU A 45 22.24 -12.61 2.88
CA LEU A 45 21.92 -11.70 3.98
C LEU A 45 21.65 -10.26 3.49
N HIS A 46 22.44 -9.73 2.57
CA HIS A 46 22.26 -8.34 2.10
C HIS A 46 20.98 -8.17 1.28
N GLY A 47 20.67 -9.16 0.41
CA GLY A 47 19.45 -9.13 -0.40
C GLY A 47 18.19 -9.24 0.45
N ILE A 48 18.18 -10.13 1.43
CA ILE A 48 17.02 -10.30 2.34
C ILE A 48 16.79 -9.03 3.17
N VAL A 49 17.84 -8.48 3.79
CA VAL A 49 17.72 -7.28 4.64
C VAL A 49 17.19 -6.09 3.85
N THR A 50 17.75 -5.82 2.67
CA THR A 50 17.31 -4.70 1.82
C THR A 50 15.84 -4.84 1.42
N ASN A 51 15.42 -6.05 1.11
CA ASN A 51 14.08 -6.34 0.61
C ASN A 51 13.03 -6.28 1.75
N ILE A 52 13.42 -6.66 2.98
CA ILE A 52 12.61 -6.44 4.20
C ILE A 52 12.46 -4.95 4.49
N ILE A 53 13.55 -4.18 4.43
CA ILE A 53 13.52 -2.73 4.65
C ILE A 53 12.62 -2.05 3.60
N ALA A 54 12.76 -2.41 2.33
CA ALA A 54 11.92 -1.91 1.25
C ALA A 54 10.44 -2.23 1.48
N GLY A 55 10.11 -3.48 1.85
CA GLY A 55 8.75 -3.90 2.18
C GLY A 55 8.16 -3.13 3.36
N LEU A 56 8.92 -2.93 4.44
CA LEU A 56 8.49 -2.15 5.60
C LEU A 56 8.24 -0.68 5.27
N LEU A 57 9.11 -0.06 4.47
CA LEU A 57 8.92 1.33 4.03
C LEU A 57 7.66 1.48 3.18
N LEU A 58 7.43 0.55 2.24
CA LEU A 58 6.23 0.52 1.40
C LEU A 58 4.97 0.38 2.24
N LEU A 59 4.97 -0.53 3.23
CA LEU A 59 3.85 -0.69 4.16
C LEU A 59 3.61 0.55 5.01
N ALA A 60 4.66 1.14 5.58
CA ALA A 60 4.54 2.32 6.44
C ALA A 60 3.96 3.52 5.67
N VAL A 61 4.48 3.79 4.47
CA VAL A 61 3.98 4.87 3.60
C VAL A 61 2.56 4.57 3.11
N GLY A 62 2.29 3.33 2.69
CA GLY A 62 0.97 2.89 2.28
C GLY A 62 -0.08 3.06 3.37
N LEU A 63 0.19 2.58 4.59
CA LEU A 63 -0.69 2.77 5.75
C LEU A 63 -0.86 4.26 6.07
N ALA A 64 0.20 5.05 6.07
CA ALA A 64 0.11 6.49 6.33
C ALA A 64 -0.79 7.19 5.30
N CYS A 65 -0.69 6.85 4.03
CA CYS A 65 -1.57 7.37 2.97
C CYS A 65 -3.03 6.93 3.16
N VAL A 66 -3.29 5.68 3.51
CA VAL A 66 -4.66 5.19 3.77
C VAL A 66 -5.25 5.87 4.99
N ILE A 67 -4.52 5.95 6.11
CA ILE A 67 -4.97 6.61 7.35
C ILE A 67 -5.23 8.09 7.08
N LYS A 68 -4.32 8.79 6.38
CA LYS A 68 -4.48 10.21 6.04
C LYS A 68 -5.65 10.43 5.09
N GLY A 69 -5.86 9.55 4.11
CA GLY A 69 -7.05 9.57 3.24
C GLY A 69 -8.35 9.41 4.03
N ARG A 70 -8.40 8.48 4.99
CA ARG A 70 -9.57 8.26 5.87
C ARG A 70 -9.77 9.39 6.88
N ALA A 71 -8.71 9.96 7.44
CA ALA A 71 -8.78 11.11 8.36
C ALA A 71 -9.28 12.37 7.65
N ASN A 72 -8.88 12.58 6.39
CA ASN A 72 -9.35 13.70 5.58
C ASN A 72 -10.85 13.58 5.23
N LYS A 73 -11.40 12.36 5.11
CA LYS A 73 -12.86 12.15 5.02
C LYS A 73 -13.58 12.60 6.29
N ARG A 74 -12.99 12.37 7.46
CA ARG A 74 -13.57 12.70 8.78
C ARG A 74 -13.55 14.20 9.11
N LYS A 75 -12.64 14.97 8.51
CA LYS A 75 -12.52 16.44 8.71
C LYS A 75 -13.38 17.28 7.77
N LYS A 76 -13.89 16.67 6.69
CA LYS A 76 -14.71 17.35 5.66
C LYS A 76 -16.23 17.11 5.85
N HIS A 77 -16.59 16.29 6.84
CA HIS A 77 -17.95 16.08 7.32
C HIS A 77 -18.11 16.84 8.65
#